data_AF-A0A833ERD4-F1
#
_entry.id   AF-A0A833ERD4-F1
#
_cell.length_a   1.000
_cell.length_b   1.000
_cell.length_c   1.000
_cell.angle_alpha   90.00
_cell.angle_beta   90.00
_cell.angle_gamma   90.00
#
_symmetry.space_group_name_H-M   'P 1'
#
loop_
_entity.id
_entity.type
_entity.pdbx_description
1 polymer ?
#
loop_
_entity_poly.entity_id
_entity_poly.type
_entity_poly.pdbx_seq_one_letter_code
_entity_poly.pdbx_strand_id
1 'polypeptide(L)'
;MSDNIFNTDYARFVEQIRSQSINCDVIIQSVQSQTAGIYETLAEKLPRIIEQIDSNSEEARALVNYFIATEDSQYDTSVVGMELEQARKNLQGAASSIQDIRRVDVSLFNKIQEQVNQIESIHESITSISLISDDIELLSYNSGFVASRAGVAGAAFTYIAAEIKKLSNRTKNLVNRMRSSTDSLINSYKNFNEAIDKINTETDTRLSSIEENLMKIFDRYKDGLKNIASLLDQNMSRSETTKNKVFPIMTSLQDQDIIRQSLEQVTGINSRFSKEVELAFQSMSVDSIPMGKKADFAEEATAKVILLTQLAEPMVQKIIANLEESLKKLVGYLMDFQNDIRDIENDRIELVDFFSNSQNDLGGKSSIDLIFDESSAVMMELIRFIKESIGKKRDASNLGNDLIRHMDTTESCFEEMQDIVKAFSLIKVASKMEIAREKELSRNITTSSEMFEELTNKMEGLIVQLRRQLVSANQSISESLLTLNENLQIQEENVDDVSVRIGTSNKNLEKMRDNLNDAIRSVGRESGTLFELVDDSLDGARKLGTLVGSSKQLSINYNEINRQTESFRENAGREFPVIFNKYISFERFKDIKNTVDRMTVYSDKSIASDALSMEIEEGSNAGDLTLF
;
A
#
# COMPACT_ATOMS: atom_id res chain seq x y z
N MET A 1 0.21 4.18 99.72
CA MET A 1 -0.43 5.01 98.67
C MET A 1 0.35 4.93 97.36
N SER A 2 1.68 5.00 97.39
CA SER A 2 2.58 4.75 96.24
C SER A 2 2.32 3.41 95.54
N ASP A 3 2.14 2.33 96.30
CA ASP A 3 2.07 0.96 95.74
C ASP A 3 0.84 0.71 94.86
N ASN A 4 -0.25 1.46 95.07
CA ASN A 4 -1.48 1.34 94.28
C ASN A 4 -1.42 2.19 93.00
N ILE A 5 -0.60 3.25 93.01
CA ILE A 5 -0.42 4.18 91.88
C ILE A 5 0.47 3.51 90.83
N PHE A 6 1.63 2.97 91.22
CA PHE A 6 2.53 2.25 90.31
C PHE A 6 1.84 1.07 89.61
N ASN A 7 1.08 0.24 90.35
CA ASN A 7 0.36 -0.88 89.74
C ASN A 7 -0.68 -0.42 88.71
N THR A 8 -1.37 0.69 88.98
CA THR A 8 -2.36 1.26 88.06
C THR A 8 -1.69 1.86 86.81
N ASP A 9 -0.59 2.57 86.99
CA ASP A 9 0.13 3.22 85.88
C ASP A 9 0.89 2.20 85.02
N TYR A 10 1.46 1.16 85.63
CA TYR A 10 2.04 0.03 84.89
C TYR A 10 0.96 -0.75 84.13
N ALA A 11 -0.24 -0.92 84.69
CA ALA A 11 -1.34 -1.64 84.01
C ALA A 11 -1.78 -0.89 82.76
N ARG A 12 -1.99 0.42 82.91
CA ARG A 12 -2.36 1.31 81.80
C ARG A 12 -1.27 1.32 80.72
N PHE A 13 -0.01 1.37 81.13
CA PHE A 13 1.14 1.31 80.21
C PHE A 13 1.16 0.00 79.42
N VAL A 14 1.08 -1.15 80.08
CA VAL A 14 1.13 -2.47 79.42
C VAL A 14 -0.06 -2.65 78.47
N GLU A 15 -1.27 -2.25 78.85
CA GLU A 15 -2.45 -2.29 77.97
C GLU A 15 -2.25 -1.42 76.71
N GLN A 16 -1.68 -0.23 76.88
CA GLN A 16 -1.38 0.68 75.78
C GLN A 16 -0.34 0.09 74.82
N ILE A 17 0.79 -0.41 75.33
CA ILE A 17 1.82 -1.05 74.52
C ILE A 17 1.29 -2.32 73.84
N ARG A 18 0.43 -3.09 74.51
CA ARG A 18 -0.22 -4.28 73.93
C ARG A 18 -1.09 -3.93 72.72
N SER A 19 -1.91 -2.88 72.83
CA SER A 19 -2.72 -2.40 71.70
C SER A 19 -1.85 -1.93 70.53
N GLN A 20 -0.77 -1.20 70.79
CA GLN A 20 0.16 -0.75 69.76
C GLN A 20 0.92 -1.91 69.12
N SER A 21 1.29 -2.95 69.89
CA SER A 21 1.93 -4.17 69.38
C SER A 21 1.05 -4.92 68.38
N ILE A 22 -0.24 -5.05 68.69
CA ILE A 22 -1.22 -5.66 67.76
C ILE A 22 -1.34 -4.82 66.48
N ASN A 23 -1.35 -3.50 66.59
CA ASN A 23 -1.39 -2.61 65.42
C ASN A 23 -0.14 -2.78 64.54
N CYS A 24 1.06 -2.83 65.14
CA CYS A 24 2.30 -3.13 64.41
C CYS A 24 2.20 -4.46 63.65
N ASP A 25 1.67 -5.50 64.29
CA ASP A 25 1.50 -6.82 63.65
C ASP A 25 0.57 -6.77 62.43
N VAL A 26 -0.57 -6.08 62.54
CA VAL A 26 -1.52 -5.88 61.44
C VAL A 26 -0.86 -5.15 60.27
N ILE A 27 -0.07 -4.11 60.54
CA ILE A 27 0.65 -3.36 59.50
C ILE A 27 1.68 -4.27 58.82
N ILE A 28 2.47 -5.04 59.58
CA ILE A 28 3.49 -5.94 59.03
C ILE A 28 2.85 -6.99 58.11
N GLN A 29 1.79 -7.67 58.57
CA GLN A 29 1.07 -8.67 57.77
C GLN A 29 0.46 -8.06 56.51
N SER A 30 -0.11 -6.85 56.61
CA SER A 30 -0.65 -6.13 55.46
C SER A 30 0.43 -5.77 54.45
N VAL A 31 1.57 -5.24 54.89
CA VAL A 31 2.70 -4.90 54.00
C VAL A 31 3.24 -6.16 53.34
N GLN A 32 3.40 -7.26 54.08
CA GLN A 32 3.88 -8.54 53.56
C GLN A 32 2.96 -9.12 52.50
N SER A 33 1.66 -9.20 52.77
CA SER A 33 0.68 -9.74 51.82
C SER A 33 0.53 -8.88 50.58
N GLN A 34 0.44 -7.55 50.72
CA GLN A 34 0.29 -6.65 49.58
C GLN A 34 1.56 -6.57 48.73
N THR A 35 2.75 -6.59 49.36
CA THR A 35 4.02 -6.66 48.61
C THR A 35 4.02 -7.91 47.74
N ALA A 36 3.74 -9.09 48.32
CA ALA A 36 3.71 -10.34 47.57
C ALA A 36 2.75 -10.30 46.37
N GLY A 37 1.52 -9.81 46.58
CA GLY A 37 0.52 -9.72 45.50
C GLY A 37 0.89 -8.76 44.38
N ILE A 38 1.56 -7.63 44.68
CA ILE A 38 2.02 -6.67 43.66
C ILE A 38 3.08 -7.31 42.76
N TYR A 39 4.12 -7.92 43.34
CA TYR A 39 5.19 -8.52 42.56
C TYR A 39 4.72 -9.77 41.80
N GLU A 40 3.81 -10.57 42.36
CA GLU A 40 3.18 -11.70 41.67
C GLU A 40 2.38 -11.24 40.44
N THR A 41 1.53 -10.21 40.61
CA THR A 41 0.76 -9.64 39.49
C THR A 41 1.68 -9.08 38.39
N LEU A 42 2.77 -8.41 38.77
CA LEU A 42 3.76 -7.92 37.81
C LEU A 42 4.43 -9.10 37.08
N ALA A 43 4.87 -10.13 37.80
CA ALA A 43 5.51 -11.31 37.21
C ALA A 43 4.60 -12.05 36.22
N GLU A 44 3.29 -12.07 36.46
CA GLU A 44 2.31 -12.66 35.54
C GLU A 44 2.06 -11.83 34.27
N LYS A 45 2.15 -10.49 34.36
CA LYS A 45 1.85 -9.59 33.24
C LYS A 45 3.00 -9.40 32.27
N LEU A 46 4.26 -9.40 32.73
CA LEU A 46 5.42 -9.18 31.86
C LEU A 46 5.56 -10.19 30.71
N PRO A 47 5.35 -11.52 30.91
CA PRO A 47 5.36 -12.47 29.81
C PRO A 47 4.25 -12.22 28.78
N ARG A 48 3.06 -11.79 29.20
CA ARG A 48 1.95 -11.46 28.30
C ARG A 48 2.25 -10.20 27.46
N ILE A 49 2.93 -9.22 28.06
CA ILE A 49 3.42 -8.04 27.34
C ILE A 49 4.37 -8.47 26.22
N ILE A 50 5.31 -9.37 26.50
CA ILE A 50 6.25 -9.91 25.51
C ILE A 50 5.48 -10.67 24.41
N GLU A 51 4.56 -11.55 24.79
CA GLU A 51 3.75 -12.35 23.85
C GLU A 51 2.95 -11.45 22.89
N GLN A 52 2.35 -10.36 23.39
CA GLN A 52 1.60 -9.42 22.56
C GLN A 52 2.52 -8.65 21.59
N ILE A 53 3.72 -8.25 22.02
CA ILE A 53 4.70 -7.61 21.12
C ILE A 53 5.13 -8.57 20.02
N ASP A 54 5.38 -9.83 20.36
CA ASP A 54 5.80 -10.86 19.40
C ASP A 54 4.69 -11.16 18.39
N SER A 55 3.45 -11.30 18.85
CA SER A 55 2.29 -11.51 17.98
C SER A 55 2.08 -10.34 17.01
N ASN A 56 2.13 -9.10 17.51
CA ASN A 56 2.00 -7.90 16.67
C ASN A 56 3.15 -7.81 15.64
N SER A 57 4.36 -8.20 16.03
CA SER A 57 5.52 -8.18 15.14
C SER A 57 5.46 -9.28 14.08
N GLU A 58 4.92 -10.46 14.43
CA GLU A 58 4.70 -11.55 13.47
C GLU A 58 3.64 -11.18 12.43
N GLU A 59 2.54 -10.54 12.84
CA GLU A 59 1.52 -10.03 11.92
C GLU A 59 2.13 -8.99 10.95
N ALA A 60 2.87 -8.01 11.48
CA ALA A 60 3.55 -7.00 10.66
C ALA A 60 4.55 -7.64 9.68
N ARG A 61 5.31 -8.65 10.11
CA ARG A 61 6.27 -9.37 9.25
C ARG A 61 5.57 -10.17 8.15
N ALA A 62 4.46 -10.82 8.46
CA ALA A 62 3.65 -11.53 7.46
C ALA A 62 3.15 -10.56 6.37
N LEU A 63 2.74 -9.36 6.77
CA LEU A 63 2.31 -8.30 5.84
C LEU A 63 3.46 -7.75 5.00
N VAL A 64 4.63 -7.50 5.60
CA VAL A 64 5.83 -7.12 4.84
C VAL A 64 6.16 -8.16 3.77
N ASN A 65 6.12 -9.46 4.11
CA ASN A 65 6.36 -10.54 3.15
C ASN A 65 5.26 -10.64 2.07
N TYR A 66 4.02 -10.31 2.42
CA TYR A 66 2.91 -10.23 1.46
C TYR A 66 3.11 -9.08 0.44
N PHE A 67 3.64 -7.94 0.88
CA PHE A 67 3.90 -6.76 0.04
C PHE A 67 5.22 -6.86 -0.75
N ILE A 68 6.28 -7.37 -0.14
CA ILE A 68 7.64 -7.42 -0.68
C ILE A 68 8.28 -8.76 -0.29
N ALA A 69 8.78 -9.49 -1.28
CA ALA A 69 9.61 -10.65 -1.00
C ALA A 69 10.96 -10.16 -0.45
N THR A 70 11.31 -10.58 0.77
CA THR A 70 12.55 -10.19 1.46
C THR A 70 13.82 -10.71 0.76
N GLU A 71 14.95 -10.06 1.04
CA GLU A 71 16.12 -9.75 0.18
C GLU A 71 16.86 -10.85 -0.63
N ASP A 72 16.42 -12.10 -0.68
CA ASP A 72 17.12 -13.16 -1.45
C ASP A 72 16.39 -13.62 -2.74
N SER A 73 15.18 -13.12 -3.01
CA SER A 73 14.52 -13.36 -4.29
C SER A 73 14.43 -12.09 -5.12
N GLN A 74 15.03 -12.17 -6.30
CA GLN A 74 14.89 -11.24 -7.42
C GLN A 74 13.42 -10.84 -7.60
N TYR A 75 12.96 -9.72 -7.02
CA TYR A 75 11.73 -8.92 -7.26
C TYR A 75 10.37 -9.56 -7.67
N ASP A 76 10.21 -10.88 -7.70
CA ASP A 76 9.17 -11.56 -8.51
C ASP A 76 8.32 -12.58 -7.74
N THR A 77 8.37 -12.61 -6.39
CA THR A 77 7.69 -13.66 -5.59
C THR A 77 6.63 -13.20 -4.57
N SER A 78 6.46 -11.91 -4.32
CA SER A 78 5.34 -11.44 -3.49
C SER A 78 4.02 -11.53 -4.26
N VAL A 79 2.91 -11.84 -3.57
CA VAL A 79 1.59 -11.97 -4.21
C VAL A 79 1.20 -10.66 -4.89
N VAL A 80 1.40 -9.54 -4.20
CA VAL A 80 1.16 -8.17 -4.66
C VAL A 80 2.04 -7.82 -5.87
N GLY A 81 3.35 -8.14 -5.81
CA GLY A 81 4.26 -7.91 -6.93
C GLY A 81 3.90 -8.72 -8.18
N MET A 82 3.52 -9.99 -8.02
CA MET A 82 3.08 -10.84 -9.13
C MET A 82 1.80 -10.31 -9.80
N GLU A 83 0.82 -9.86 -9.01
CA GLU A 83 -0.42 -9.28 -9.53
C GLU A 83 -0.17 -8.00 -10.32
N LEU A 84 0.69 -7.11 -9.82
CA LEU A 84 1.10 -5.90 -10.52
C LEU A 84 1.84 -6.21 -11.82
N GLU A 85 2.78 -7.15 -11.80
CA GLU A 85 3.55 -7.51 -13.00
C GLU A 85 2.67 -8.20 -14.04
N GLN A 86 1.69 -9.01 -13.61
CA GLN A 86 0.71 -9.59 -14.52
C GLN A 86 -0.19 -8.51 -15.14
N ALA A 87 -0.66 -7.54 -14.35
CA ALA A 87 -1.44 -6.41 -14.86
C ALA A 87 -0.62 -5.59 -15.86
N ARG A 88 0.66 -5.33 -15.56
CA ARG A 88 1.60 -4.65 -16.46
C ARG A 88 1.77 -5.40 -17.78
N LYS A 89 2.03 -6.71 -17.74
CA LYS A 89 2.18 -7.55 -18.93
C LYS A 89 0.90 -7.58 -19.78
N ASN A 90 -0.27 -7.67 -19.15
CA ASN A 90 -1.55 -7.64 -19.86
C ASN A 90 -1.74 -6.32 -20.61
N LEU A 91 -1.42 -5.18 -19.96
CA LEU A 91 -1.54 -3.86 -20.56
C LEU A 91 -0.52 -3.62 -21.68
N GLN A 92 0.74 -4.01 -21.49
CA GLN A 92 1.76 -3.93 -22.54
C GLN A 92 1.41 -4.83 -23.73
N GLY A 93 0.89 -6.03 -23.47
CA GLY A 93 0.40 -6.93 -24.51
C GLY A 93 -0.77 -6.33 -25.30
N ALA A 94 -1.68 -5.63 -24.63
CA ALA A 94 -2.77 -4.90 -25.29
C ALA A 94 -2.23 -3.78 -26.20
N ALA A 95 -1.30 -2.97 -25.69
CA ALA A 95 -0.68 -1.89 -26.47
C ALA A 95 0.10 -2.41 -27.68
N SER A 96 0.92 -3.46 -27.51
CA SER A 96 1.65 -4.11 -28.60
C SER A 96 0.71 -4.67 -29.68
N SER A 97 -0.39 -5.29 -29.27
CA SER A 97 -1.37 -5.87 -30.22
C SER A 97 -1.93 -4.78 -31.16
N ILE A 98 -2.17 -3.58 -30.64
CA ILE A 98 -2.65 -2.43 -31.42
C ILE A 98 -1.58 -1.92 -32.39
N GLN A 99 -0.31 -1.90 -31.96
CA GLN A 99 0.80 -1.51 -32.83
C GLN A 99 0.98 -2.48 -34.00
N ASP A 100 0.87 -3.79 -33.76
CA ASP A 100 0.98 -4.81 -34.81
C ASP A 100 -0.17 -4.71 -35.81
N ILE A 101 -1.39 -4.50 -35.31
CA ILE A 101 -2.57 -4.18 -36.11
C ILE A 101 -2.32 -2.98 -37.03
N ARG A 102 -1.74 -1.89 -36.50
CA ARG A 102 -1.43 -0.68 -37.28
C ARG A 102 -0.46 -0.96 -38.43
N ARG A 103 0.54 -1.81 -38.22
CA ARG A 103 1.52 -2.16 -39.27
C ARG A 103 0.86 -2.79 -40.48
N VAL A 104 -0.14 -3.66 -40.24
CA VAL A 104 -0.92 -4.28 -41.30
C VAL A 104 -1.70 -3.21 -42.07
N ASP A 105 -2.38 -2.32 -41.36
CA ASP A 105 -3.17 -1.24 -41.96
C ASP A 105 -2.32 -0.33 -42.87
N VAL A 106 -1.17 0.16 -42.37
CA VAL A 106 -0.24 1.01 -43.15
C VAL A 106 0.22 0.32 -44.44
N SER A 107 0.54 -0.97 -44.37
CA SER A 107 0.98 -1.72 -45.55
C SER A 107 -0.11 -1.80 -46.63
N LEU A 108 -1.37 -1.87 -46.19
CA LEU A 108 -2.52 -2.00 -47.06
C LEU A 108 -2.90 -0.66 -47.71
N PHE A 109 -2.81 0.45 -46.96
CA PHE A 109 -3.01 1.79 -47.51
C PHE A 109 -1.96 2.14 -48.58
N ASN A 110 -0.70 1.76 -48.36
CA ASN A 110 0.35 1.95 -49.37
C ASN A 110 0.03 1.22 -50.68
N LYS A 111 -0.59 0.03 -50.64
CA LYS A 111 -1.04 -0.68 -51.84
C LYS A 111 -2.14 0.07 -52.58
N ILE A 112 -3.11 0.64 -51.85
CA ILE A 112 -4.19 1.44 -52.45
C ILE A 112 -3.61 2.71 -53.11
N GLN A 113 -2.64 3.37 -52.47
CA GLN A 113 -1.93 4.53 -53.04
C GLN A 113 -1.28 4.21 -54.39
N GLU A 114 -0.58 3.09 -54.50
CA GLU A 114 0.05 2.67 -55.75
C GLU A 114 -0.97 2.52 -56.88
N GLN A 115 -2.16 1.97 -56.58
CA GLN A 115 -3.22 1.83 -57.58
C GLN A 115 -3.85 3.16 -57.98
N VAL A 116 -4.01 4.10 -57.04
CA VAL A 116 -4.55 5.43 -57.36
C VAL A 116 -3.59 6.22 -58.25
N ASN A 117 -2.28 6.09 -58.06
CA ASN A 117 -1.29 6.69 -58.96
C ASN A 117 -1.44 6.16 -60.41
N GLN A 118 -1.85 4.89 -60.58
CA GLN A 118 -2.18 4.36 -61.92
C GLN A 118 -3.44 5.01 -62.50
N ILE A 119 -4.44 5.30 -61.67
CA ILE A 119 -5.67 5.98 -62.10
C ILE A 119 -5.40 7.42 -62.52
N GLU A 120 -4.47 8.13 -61.87
CA GLU A 120 -4.01 9.45 -62.31
C GLU A 120 -3.43 9.38 -63.73
N SER A 121 -2.60 8.37 -64.02
CA SER A 121 -2.06 8.13 -65.37
C SER A 121 -3.16 7.82 -66.40
N ILE A 122 -4.20 7.08 -66.00
CA ILE A 122 -5.39 6.82 -66.83
C ILE A 122 -6.14 8.13 -67.10
N HIS A 123 -6.33 8.97 -66.09
CA HIS A 123 -7.00 10.26 -66.21
C HIS A 123 -6.30 11.19 -67.23
N GLU A 124 -4.97 11.28 -67.18
CA GLU A 124 -4.21 12.02 -68.18
C GLU A 124 -4.39 11.44 -69.58
N SER A 125 -4.34 10.12 -69.71
CA SER A 125 -4.46 9.42 -70.99
C SER A 125 -5.85 9.53 -71.62
N ILE A 126 -6.92 9.62 -70.82
CA ILE A 126 -8.29 9.87 -71.28
C ILE A 126 -8.37 11.20 -72.06
N THR A 127 -7.56 12.21 -71.69
CA THR A 127 -7.51 13.49 -72.42
C THR A 127 -7.03 13.30 -73.87
N SER A 128 -6.16 12.32 -74.13
CA SER A 128 -5.71 11.99 -75.49
C SER A 128 -6.83 11.43 -76.36
N ILE A 129 -7.82 10.74 -75.77
CA ILE A 129 -9.01 10.27 -76.51
C ILE A 129 -9.83 11.46 -77.03
N SER A 130 -9.97 12.52 -76.22
CA SER A 130 -10.65 13.75 -76.67
C SER A 130 -9.96 14.38 -77.86
N LEU A 131 -8.62 14.49 -77.81
CA LEU A 131 -7.82 15.07 -78.89
C LEU A 131 -7.96 14.26 -80.19
N ILE A 132 -7.91 12.92 -80.10
CA ILE A 132 -8.15 12.06 -81.27
C ILE A 132 -9.58 12.25 -81.80
N SER A 133 -10.56 12.43 -80.91
CA SER A 133 -11.95 12.70 -81.31
C SER A 133 -12.13 14.05 -82.01
N ASP A 134 -11.39 15.08 -81.58
CA ASP A 134 -11.34 16.40 -82.21
C ASP A 134 -10.75 16.31 -83.61
N ASP A 135 -9.64 15.58 -83.77
CA ASP A 135 -8.99 15.34 -85.07
C ASP A 135 -9.91 14.58 -86.03
N ILE A 136 -10.61 13.55 -85.54
CA ILE A 136 -11.61 12.79 -86.31
C ILE A 136 -12.79 13.68 -86.73
N GLU A 137 -13.26 14.58 -85.86
CA GLU A 137 -14.34 15.51 -86.20
C GLU A 137 -13.90 16.53 -87.27
N LEU A 138 -12.69 17.07 -87.16
CA LEU A 138 -12.09 17.97 -88.15
C LEU A 138 -11.92 17.29 -89.51
N LEU A 139 -11.41 16.04 -89.54
CA LEU A 139 -11.31 15.25 -90.76
C LEU A 139 -12.68 15.01 -91.40
N SER A 140 -13.69 14.71 -90.58
CA SER A 140 -15.06 14.55 -91.04
C SER A 140 -15.63 15.83 -91.63
N TYR A 141 -15.42 16.97 -90.97
CA TYR A 141 -15.89 18.27 -91.45
C TYR A 141 -15.29 18.62 -92.81
N ASN A 142 -13.98 18.45 -92.96
CA ASN A 142 -13.27 18.69 -94.22
C ASN A 142 -13.73 17.73 -95.33
N SER A 143 -13.93 16.45 -94.99
CA SER A 143 -14.39 15.44 -95.95
C SER A 143 -15.85 15.67 -96.36
N GLY A 144 -16.72 16.06 -95.43
CA GLY A 144 -18.11 16.41 -95.68
C GLY A 144 -18.26 17.66 -96.54
N PHE A 145 -17.39 18.66 -96.37
CA PHE A 145 -17.35 19.84 -97.23
C PHE A 145 -16.97 19.49 -98.67
N VAL A 146 -15.91 18.67 -98.86
CA VAL A 146 -15.47 18.22 -100.19
C VAL A 146 -16.53 17.32 -100.84
N ALA A 147 -17.17 16.44 -100.07
CA ALA A 147 -18.26 15.58 -100.54
C ALA A 147 -19.51 16.38 -100.96
N SER A 148 -19.90 17.39 -100.18
CA SER A 148 -21.02 18.28 -100.52
C SER A 148 -20.76 19.05 -101.82
N ARG A 149 -19.49 19.42 -102.07
CA ARG A 149 -19.05 20.12 -103.29
C ARG A 149 -19.02 19.20 -104.53
N ALA A 150 -18.89 17.88 -104.35
CA ALA A 150 -18.92 16.88 -105.42
C ALA A 150 -20.35 16.52 -105.89
N GLY A 151 -21.39 17.10 -105.28
CA GLY A 151 -22.78 16.91 -105.72
C GLY A 151 -23.28 15.47 -105.51
N VAL A 152 -23.87 14.87 -106.55
CA VAL A 152 -24.47 13.51 -106.47
C VAL A 152 -23.42 12.44 -106.14
N ALA A 153 -22.18 12.59 -106.62
CA ALA A 153 -21.06 11.69 -106.34
C ALA A 153 -20.65 11.64 -104.85
N GLY A 154 -20.86 12.75 -104.11
CA GLY A 154 -20.48 12.87 -102.69
C GLY A 154 -21.63 12.73 -101.69
N ALA A 155 -22.84 12.39 -102.14
CA ALA A 155 -24.02 12.34 -101.28
C ALA A 155 -23.88 11.29 -100.15
N ALA A 156 -23.40 10.09 -100.45
CA ALA A 156 -23.15 9.04 -99.46
C ALA A 156 -22.04 9.45 -98.46
N PHE A 157 -21.00 10.11 -98.95
CA PHE A 157 -19.91 10.62 -98.11
C PHE A 157 -20.33 11.74 -97.16
N THR A 158 -21.30 12.57 -97.57
CA THR A 158 -21.88 13.60 -96.71
C THR A 158 -22.63 12.99 -95.52
N TYR A 159 -23.34 11.86 -95.74
CA TYR A 159 -23.98 11.11 -94.67
C TYR A 159 -22.96 10.44 -93.73
N ILE A 160 -21.90 9.84 -94.29
CA ILE A 160 -20.78 9.27 -93.53
C ILE A 160 -20.14 10.34 -92.63
N ALA A 161 -19.86 11.54 -93.17
CA ALA A 161 -19.31 12.64 -92.40
C ALA A 161 -20.24 13.10 -91.26
N ALA A 162 -21.55 13.20 -91.53
CA ALA A 162 -22.53 13.53 -90.48
C ALA A 162 -22.55 12.49 -89.34
N GLU A 163 -22.45 11.20 -89.67
CA GLU A 163 -22.42 10.14 -88.65
C GLU A 163 -21.08 10.12 -87.88
N ILE A 164 -19.93 10.36 -88.55
CA ILE A 164 -18.64 10.53 -87.86
C ILE A 164 -18.71 11.69 -86.87
N LYS A 165 -19.28 12.83 -87.26
CA LYS A 165 -19.45 13.99 -86.37
C LYS A 165 -20.33 13.65 -85.16
N LYS A 166 -21.39 12.89 -85.36
CA LYS A 166 -22.28 12.45 -84.28
C LYS A 166 -21.55 11.50 -83.31
N LEU A 167 -20.75 10.56 -83.81
CA LEU A 167 -19.93 9.69 -82.97
C LEU A 167 -18.86 10.47 -82.21
N SER A 168 -18.16 11.42 -82.85
CA SER A 168 -17.17 12.28 -82.18
C SER A 168 -17.80 13.09 -81.03
N ASN A 169 -19.00 13.65 -81.24
CA ASN A 169 -19.70 14.35 -80.16
C ASN A 169 -20.09 13.41 -79.00
N ARG A 170 -20.52 12.17 -79.29
CA ARG A 170 -20.78 11.16 -78.26
C ARG A 170 -19.50 10.77 -77.51
N THR A 171 -18.39 10.59 -78.23
CA THR A 171 -17.06 10.35 -77.67
C THR A 171 -16.65 11.43 -76.70
N LYS A 172 -16.76 12.72 -77.07
CA LYS A 172 -16.44 13.85 -76.19
C LYS A 172 -17.27 13.86 -74.91
N ASN A 173 -18.58 13.66 -75.03
CA ASN A 173 -19.47 13.60 -73.86
C ASN A 173 -19.07 12.46 -72.91
N LEU A 174 -18.69 11.31 -73.46
CA LEU A 174 -18.27 10.16 -72.68
C LEU A 174 -16.91 10.39 -72.00
N VAL A 175 -15.95 10.99 -72.73
CA VAL A 175 -14.65 11.40 -72.18
C VAL A 175 -14.84 12.39 -71.02
N ASN A 176 -15.74 13.36 -71.15
CA ASN A 176 -16.05 14.30 -70.06
C ASN A 176 -16.64 13.59 -68.82
N ARG A 177 -17.53 12.60 -69.02
CA ARG A 177 -18.04 11.75 -67.94
C ARG A 177 -16.93 10.95 -67.27
N MET A 178 -16.05 10.32 -68.06
CA MET A 178 -14.89 9.58 -67.55
C MET A 178 -13.99 10.47 -66.71
N ARG A 179 -13.62 11.66 -67.20
CA ARG A 179 -12.79 12.62 -66.47
C ARG A 179 -13.43 13.05 -65.16
N SER A 180 -14.71 13.43 -65.18
CA SER A 180 -15.42 13.82 -63.97
C SER A 180 -15.46 12.69 -62.92
N SER A 181 -15.60 11.44 -63.39
CA SER A 181 -15.61 10.26 -62.53
C SER A 181 -14.24 9.96 -61.94
N THR A 182 -13.17 10.03 -62.73
CA THR A 182 -11.79 9.82 -62.25
C THR A 182 -11.30 10.98 -61.37
N ASP A 183 -11.69 12.23 -61.64
CA ASP A 183 -11.46 13.37 -60.76
C ASP A 183 -12.13 13.17 -59.39
N SER A 184 -13.38 12.68 -59.39
CA SER A 184 -14.10 12.37 -58.15
C SER A 184 -13.44 11.23 -57.39
N LEU A 185 -12.95 10.21 -58.11
CA LEU A 185 -12.19 9.10 -57.52
C LEU A 185 -10.92 9.60 -56.83
N ILE A 186 -10.09 10.38 -57.52
CA ILE A 186 -8.82 10.91 -56.98
C ILE A 186 -9.09 11.76 -55.73
N ASN A 187 -10.13 12.60 -55.75
CA ASN A 187 -10.52 13.40 -54.59
C ASN A 187 -11.03 12.55 -53.42
N SER A 188 -11.88 11.56 -53.67
CA SER A 188 -12.37 10.62 -52.66
C SER A 188 -11.22 9.83 -52.04
N TYR A 189 -10.22 9.46 -52.85
CA TYR A 189 -9.03 8.77 -52.36
C TYR A 189 -8.17 9.68 -51.48
N LYS A 190 -7.96 10.94 -51.88
CA LYS A 190 -7.23 11.91 -51.08
C LYS A 190 -7.88 12.09 -49.69
N ASN A 191 -9.21 12.23 -49.65
CA ASN A 191 -9.96 12.34 -48.39
C ASN A 191 -9.82 11.06 -47.54
N PHE A 192 -9.90 9.89 -48.16
CA PHE A 192 -9.69 8.60 -47.51
C PHE A 192 -8.28 8.50 -46.90
N ASN A 193 -7.25 8.85 -47.67
CA ASN A 193 -5.85 8.78 -47.21
C ASN A 193 -5.56 9.78 -46.08
N GLU A 194 -6.04 11.03 -46.20
CA GLU A 194 -5.88 12.04 -45.15
C GLU A 194 -6.58 11.63 -43.84
N ALA A 195 -7.77 11.04 -43.91
CA ALA A 195 -8.49 10.55 -42.73
C ALA A 195 -7.71 9.45 -42.02
N ILE A 196 -7.17 8.50 -42.78
CA ILE A 196 -6.38 7.38 -42.27
C ILE A 196 -5.04 7.83 -41.66
N ASP A 197 -4.30 8.69 -42.36
CA ASP A 197 -3.01 9.20 -41.86
C ASP A 197 -3.19 9.95 -40.54
N LYS A 198 -4.26 10.73 -40.43
CA LYS A 198 -4.62 11.41 -39.18
C LYS A 198 -4.92 10.41 -38.07
N ILE A 199 -5.71 9.37 -38.33
CA ILE A 199 -6.03 8.33 -37.34
C ILE A 199 -4.77 7.59 -36.88
N ASN A 200 -3.88 7.23 -37.81
CA ASN A 200 -2.64 6.52 -37.48
C ASN A 200 -1.71 7.38 -36.63
N THR A 201 -1.56 8.67 -36.98
CA THR A 201 -0.71 9.61 -36.22
C THR A 201 -1.27 9.91 -34.82
N GLU A 202 -2.59 10.12 -34.71
CA GLU A 202 -3.28 10.27 -33.42
C GLU A 202 -3.12 9.00 -32.56
N THR A 203 -3.15 7.83 -33.19
CA THR A 203 -2.96 6.54 -32.51
C THR A 203 -1.57 6.35 -31.97
N ASP A 204 -0.54 6.64 -32.75
CA ASP A 204 0.84 6.50 -32.29
C ASP A 204 1.15 7.44 -31.12
N THR A 205 0.78 8.71 -31.25
CA THR A 205 1.04 9.70 -30.21
C THR A 205 0.31 9.40 -28.90
N ARG A 206 -0.98 9.03 -28.96
CA ARG A 206 -1.76 8.72 -27.75
C ARG A 206 -1.35 7.39 -27.13
N LEU A 207 -1.12 6.35 -27.93
CA LEU A 207 -0.73 5.04 -27.39
C LEU A 207 0.60 5.13 -26.65
N SER A 208 1.60 5.82 -27.22
CA SER A 208 2.88 6.04 -26.54
C SER A 208 2.73 6.85 -25.24
N SER A 209 1.87 7.87 -25.22
CA SER A 209 1.58 8.62 -23.99
C SER A 209 0.90 7.75 -22.92
N ILE A 210 -0.01 6.87 -23.31
CA ILE A 210 -0.69 5.95 -22.40
C ILE A 210 0.31 4.93 -21.85
N GLU A 211 1.17 4.35 -22.70
CA GLU A 211 2.23 3.43 -22.27
C GLU A 211 3.19 4.09 -21.27
N GLU A 212 3.60 5.34 -21.52
CA GLU A 212 4.45 6.09 -20.60
C GLU A 212 3.76 6.34 -19.24
N ASN A 213 2.50 6.74 -19.26
CA ASN A 213 1.71 6.95 -18.04
C ASN A 213 1.53 5.65 -17.25
N LEU A 214 1.25 4.53 -17.94
CA LEU A 214 1.15 3.22 -17.31
C LEU A 214 2.46 2.83 -16.64
N MET A 215 3.61 3.01 -17.30
CA MET A 215 4.92 2.71 -16.71
C MET A 215 5.17 3.53 -15.44
N LYS A 216 4.91 4.84 -15.47
CA LYS A 216 5.06 5.71 -14.30
C LYS A 216 4.17 5.29 -13.12
N ILE A 217 2.94 4.84 -13.40
CA ILE A 217 2.02 4.35 -12.38
C ILE A 217 2.55 3.05 -11.74
N PHE A 218 3.06 2.11 -12.54
CA PHE A 218 3.68 0.88 -12.02
C PHE A 218 4.93 1.14 -11.18
N ASP A 219 5.77 2.11 -11.56
CA ASP A 219 6.91 2.53 -10.75
C ASP A 219 6.44 3.13 -9.41
N ARG A 220 5.38 3.97 -9.42
CA ARG A 220 4.77 4.51 -8.19
C ARG A 220 4.20 3.44 -7.29
N TYR A 221 3.56 2.40 -7.82
CA TYR A 221 3.13 1.24 -7.01
C TYR A 221 4.32 0.60 -6.30
N LYS A 222 5.39 0.34 -7.03
CA LYS A 222 6.59 -0.31 -6.50
C LYS A 222 7.25 0.52 -5.40
N ASP A 223 7.37 1.83 -5.60
CA ASP A 223 7.96 2.74 -4.62
C ASP A 223 7.06 2.90 -3.39
N GLY A 224 5.73 2.98 -3.59
CA GLY A 224 4.76 3.01 -2.49
C GLY A 224 4.84 1.77 -1.60
N LEU A 225 4.88 0.57 -2.21
CA LEU A 225 5.02 -0.69 -1.49
C LEU A 225 6.34 -0.77 -0.71
N LYS A 226 7.46 -0.35 -1.33
CA LYS A 226 8.77 -0.25 -0.66
C LYS A 226 8.74 0.65 0.56
N ASN A 227 8.10 1.80 0.46
CA ASN A 227 7.99 2.73 1.58
C ASN A 227 7.16 2.12 2.71
N ILE A 228 6.02 1.49 2.40
CA ILE A 228 5.19 0.79 3.41
C ILE A 228 6.01 -0.28 4.13
N ALA A 229 6.69 -1.16 3.38
CA ALA A 229 7.49 -2.22 3.98
C ALA A 229 8.64 -1.69 4.84
N SER A 230 9.33 -0.63 4.38
CA SER A 230 10.40 -0.01 5.15
C SER A 230 9.91 0.59 6.47
N LEU A 231 8.72 1.21 6.49
CA LEU A 231 8.16 1.78 7.70
C LEU A 231 7.66 0.70 8.67
N LEU A 232 7.11 -0.40 8.14
CA LEU A 232 6.76 -1.56 8.95
C LEU A 232 8.00 -2.23 9.56
N ASP A 233 9.08 -2.37 8.79
CA ASP A 233 10.35 -2.92 9.27
C ASP A 233 10.98 -2.07 10.37
N GLN A 234 10.96 -0.74 10.20
CA GLN A 234 11.38 0.19 11.26
C GLN A 234 10.52 0.07 12.52
N ASN A 235 9.19 -0.04 12.38
CA ASN A 235 8.28 -0.27 13.51
C ASN A 235 8.59 -1.58 14.24
N MET A 236 8.80 -2.68 13.51
CA MET A 236 9.17 -3.98 14.10
C MET A 236 10.52 -3.91 14.83
N SER A 237 11.53 -3.25 14.25
CA SER A 237 12.84 -3.06 14.89
C SER A 237 12.74 -2.27 16.19
N ARG A 238 11.89 -1.23 16.22
CA ARG A 238 11.58 -0.46 17.44
C ARG A 238 10.83 -1.30 18.47
N SER A 239 9.87 -2.12 18.05
CA SER A 239 9.14 -3.06 18.92
C SER A 239 10.09 -4.07 19.59
N GLU A 240 11.02 -4.65 18.83
CA GLU A 240 12.06 -5.55 19.38
C GLU A 240 12.99 -4.83 20.37
N THR A 241 13.38 -3.60 20.06
CA THR A 241 14.19 -2.78 20.98
C THR A 241 13.42 -2.48 22.28
N THR A 242 12.13 -2.20 22.16
CA THR A 242 11.24 -1.91 23.30
C THR A 242 11.00 -3.17 24.14
N LYS A 243 10.82 -4.33 23.51
CA LYS A 243 10.75 -5.64 24.18
C LYS A 243 11.94 -5.88 25.09
N ASN A 244 13.16 -5.51 24.67
CA ASN A 244 14.35 -5.65 25.51
C ASN A 244 14.30 -4.82 26.80
N LYS A 245 13.49 -3.76 26.87
CA LYS A 245 13.28 -2.99 28.11
C LYS A 245 12.44 -3.72 29.16
N VAL A 246 11.80 -4.84 28.81
CA VAL A 246 11.13 -5.72 29.79
C VAL A 246 12.14 -6.44 30.69
N PHE A 247 13.35 -6.75 30.21
CA PHE A 247 14.34 -7.49 30.99
C PHE A 247 14.78 -6.77 32.28
N PRO A 248 15.14 -5.46 32.26
CA PRO A 248 15.40 -4.72 33.50
C PRO A 248 14.23 -4.71 34.51
N ILE A 249 12.98 -4.74 34.03
CA ILE A 249 11.79 -4.85 34.89
C ILE A 249 11.77 -6.21 35.56
N MET A 250 11.97 -7.29 34.79
CA MET A 250 12.02 -8.66 35.33
C MET A 250 13.16 -8.83 36.34
N THR A 251 14.34 -8.28 36.09
CA THR A 251 15.45 -8.30 37.05
C THR A 251 15.10 -7.56 38.34
N SER A 252 14.37 -6.45 38.26
CA SER A 252 13.96 -5.67 39.44
C SER A 252 12.91 -6.39 40.29
N LEU A 253 12.21 -7.40 39.77
CA LEU A 253 11.31 -8.22 40.57
C LEU A 253 12.06 -9.04 41.63
N GLN A 254 13.37 -9.30 41.44
CA GLN A 254 14.20 -9.99 42.44
C GLN A 254 14.32 -9.20 43.75
N ASP A 255 14.13 -7.88 43.73
CA ASP A 255 14.09 -7.03 44.93
C ASP A 255 13.00 -7.49 45.93
N GLN A 256 11.95 -8.17 45.44
CA GLN A 256 10.91 -8.77 46.28
C GLN A 256 11.49 -9.70 47.34
N ASP A 257 12.49 -10.52 46.98
CA ASP A 257 13.03 -11.50 47.92
C ASP A 257 13.77 -10.82 49.07
N ILE A 258 14.50 -9.74 48.79
CA ILE A 258 15.18 -8.92 49.79
C ILE A 258 14.17 -8.27 50.75
N ILE A 259 13.07 -7.73 50.19
CA ILE A 259 12.00 -7.11 50.98
C ILE A 259 11.27 -8.16 51.83
N ARG A 260 10.96 -9.33 51.25
CA ARG A 260 10.34 -10.47 51.94
C ARG A 260 11.18 -10.93 53.12
N GLN A 261 12.48 -11.16 52.92
CA GLN A 261 13.40 -11.56 53.99
C GLN A 261 13.45 -10.50 55.11
N SER A 262 13.51 -9.22 54.75
CA SER A 262 13.53 -8.12 55.72
C SER A 262 12.22 -8.06 56.54
N LEU A 263 11.07 -8.28 55.89
CA LEU A 263 9.77 -8.38 56.56
C LEU A 263 9.67 -9.59 57.49
N GLU A 264 10.23 -10.75 57.10
CA GLU A 264 10.30 -11.94 57.96
C GLU A 264 11.11 -11.68 59.25
N GLN A 265 12.21 -10.91 59.15
CA GLN A 265 12.97 -10.47 60.33
C GLN A 265 12.13 -9.59 61.25
N VAL A 266 11.46 -8.56 60.71
CA VAL A 266 10.60 -7.67 61.50
C VAL A 266 9.43 -8.44 62.12
N THR A 267 8.82 -9.38 61.41
CA THR A 267 7.79 -10.29 61.95
C THR A 267 8.34 -11.11 63.13
N GLY A 268 9.56 -11.64 63.01
CA GLY A 268 10.23 -12.37 64.09
C GLY A 268 10.49 -11.50 65.33
N ILE A 269 10.92 -10.26 65.14
CA ILE A 269 11.12 -9.28 66.21
C ILE A 269 9.77 -8.91 66.86
N ASN A 270 8.75 -8.63 66.04
CA ASN A 270 7.42 -8.24 66.52
C ASN A 270 6.69 -9.35 67.28
N SER A 271 6.87 -10.60 66.87
CA SER A 271 6.35 -11.77 67.59
C SER A 271 6.96 -11.90 68.98
N ARG A 272 8.27 -11.65 69.11
CA ARG A 272 8.96 -11.62 70.41
C ARG A 272 8.51 -10.44 71.26
N PHE A 273 8.42 -9.26 70.67
CA PHE A 273 7.89 -8.07 71.33
C PHE A 273 6.49 -8.31 71.89
N SER A 274 5.58 -8.86 71.07
CA SER A 274 4.22 -9.22 71.49
C SER A 274 4.21 -10.23 72.64
N LYS A 275 5.11 -11.22 72.61
CA LYS A 275 5.26 -12.21 73.68
C LYS A 275 5.73 -11.58 74.99
N GLU A 276 6.73 -10.70 74.96
CA GLU A 276 7.21 -10.01 76.16
C GLU A 276 6.12 -9.10 76.76
N VAL A 277 5.33 -8.42 75.93
CA VAL A 277 4.20 -7.59 76.39
C VAL A 277 3.06 -8.45 76.98
N GLU A 278 2.79 -9.63 76.42
CA GLU A 278 1.80 -10.55 76.98
C GLU A 278 2.27 -11.14 78.32
N LEU A 279 3.56 -11.49 78.45
CA LEU A 279 4.16 -11.89 79.72
C LEU A 279 4.11 -10.73 80.73
N ALA A 280 4.40 -9.50 80.29
CA ALA A 280 4.23 -8.26 81.06
C ALA A 280 2.82 -8.19 81.67
N PHE A 281 1.79 -8.37 80.85
CA PHE A 281 0.38 -8.33 81.23
C PHE A 281 -0.02 -9.45 82.18
N GLN A 282 0.38 -10.70 81.91
CA GLN A 282 0.02 -11.86 82.74
C GLN A 282 0.59 -11.80 84.16
N SER A 283 1.78 -11.23 84.32
CA SER A 283 2.38 -11.04 85.65
C SER A 283 1.60 -10.08 86.56
N MET A 284 0.76 -9.21 85.97
CA MET A 284 -0.03 -8.22 86.69
C MET A 284 -1.24 -8.84 87.37
N SER A 285 -1.82 -9.86 86.76
CA SER A 285 -3.02 -10.59 87.19
C SER A 285 -2.82 -11.45 88.45
N VAL A 286 -1.59 -11.52 88.98
CA VAL A 286 -1.24 -12.31 90.16
C VAL A 286 -1.12 -11.40 91.39
N ASP A 287 -2.17 -11.34 92.21
CA ASP A 287 -2.23 -10.51 93.43
C ASP A 287 -1.25 -10.94 94.53
N SER A 288 -0.70 -12.15 94.47
CA SER A 288 0.15 -12.73 95.52
C SER A 288 1.65 -12.38 95.42
N ILE A 289 2.08 -11.60 94.42
CA ILE A 289 3.50 -11.25 94.22
C ILE A 289 3.87 -9.98 95.01
N PRO A 290 4.94 -9.99 95.83
CA PRO A 290 5.45 -8.79 96.50
C PRO A 290 5.82 -7.66 95.54
N MET A 291 5.56 -6.42 95.95
CA MET A 291 5.76 -5.21 95.11
C MET A 291 7.16 -5.11 94.48
N GLY A 292 8.23 -5.42 95.23
CA GLY A 292 9.60 -5.41 94.70
C GLY A 292 9.82 -6.40 93.56
N LYS A 293 9.19 -7.58 93.61
CA LYS A 293 9.27 -8.58 92.53
C LYS A 293 8.43 -8.17 91.30
N LYS A 294 7.30 -7.48 91.51
CA LYS A 294 6.52 -6.89 90.41
C LYS A 294 7.30 -5.78 89.71
N ALA A 295 7.99 -4.93 90.47
CA ALA A 295 8.87 -3.89 89.93
C ALA A 295 10.07 -4.46 89.17
N ASP A 296 10.73 -5.52 89.66
CA ASP A 296 11.81 -6.20 88.93
C ASP A 296 11.31 -6.80 87.61
N PHE A 297 10.12 -7.40 87.59
CA PHE A 297 9.53 -7.94 86.37
C PHE A 297 9.16 -6.85 85.36
N ALA A 298 8.58 -5.75 85.84
CA ALA A 298 8.29 -4.57 85.01
C ALA A 298 9.57 -3.95 84.42
N GLU A 299 10.65 -3.93 85.17
CA GLU A 299 11.96 -3.46 84.68
C GLU A 299 12.53 -4.38 83.60
N GLU A 300 12.48 -5.69 83.78
CA GLU A 300 12.93 -6.63 82.77
C GLU A 300 12.10 -6.51 81.48
N ALA A 301 10.76 -6.51 81.60
CA ALA A 301 9.87 -6.41 80.46
C ALA A 301 10.08 -5.10 79.68
N THR A 302 10.16 -3.97 80.38
CA THR A 302 10.38 -2.66 79.73
C THR A 302 11.79 -2.53 79.12
N ALA A 303 12.82 -3.14 79.72
CA ALA A 303 14.16 -3.17 79.12
C ALA A 303 14.19 -3.98 77.82
N LYS A 304 13.51 -5.13 77.79
CA LYS A 304 13.40 -5.96 76.58
C LYS A 304 12.56 -5.28 75.48
N VAL A 305 11.48 -4.58 75.85
CA VAL A 305 10.68 -3.79 74.90
C VAL A 305 11.53 -2.71 74.23
N ILE A 306 12.35 -1.98 75.00
CA ILE A 306 13.29 -0.98 74.45
C ILE A 306 14.26 -1.64 73.45
N LEU A 307 14.92 -2.72 73.84
CA LEU A 307 15.88 -3.41 72.97
C LEU A 307 15.24 -3.98 71.69
N LEU A 308 14.03 -4.54 71.78
CA LEU A 308 13.31 -5.08 70.62
C LEU A 308 12.82 -3.99 69.67
N THR A 309 12.39 -2.83 70.20
CA THR A 309 11.98 -1.69 69.37
C THR A 309 13.17 -0.98 68.73
N GLN A 310 14.31 -0.87 69.44
CA GLN A 310 15.59 -0.41 68.88
C GLN A 310 16.12 -1.34 67.79
N LEU A 311 15.82 -2.64 67.86
CA LEU A 311 16.16 -3.61 66.81
C LEU A 311 15.19 -3.54 65.62
N ALA A 312 13.90 -3.33 65.88
CA ALA A 312 12.87 -3.28 64.84
C ALA A 312 12.98 -2.03 63.96
N GLU A 313 13.27 -0.86 64.54
CA GLU A 313 13.26 0.42 63.82
C GLU A 313 14.22 0.43 62.61
N PRO A 314 15.51 0.07 62.74
CA PRO A 314 16.43 0.07 61.61
C PRO A 314 16.09 -0.97 60.53
N MET A 315 15.50 -2.11 60.93
CA MET A 315 14.99 -3.12 59.99
C MET A 315 13.81 -2.56 59.18
N VAL A 316 12.92 -1.81 59.82
CA VAL A 316 11.82 -1.13 59.12
C VAL A 316 12.36 -0.02 58.20
N GLN A 317 13.41 0.72 58.60
CA GLN A 317 14.06 1.68 57.71
C GLN A 317 14.67 1.01 56.46
N LYS A 318 15.29 -0.16 56.62
CA LYS A 318 15.77 -0.95 55.48
C LYS A 318 14.63 -1.35 54.53
N ILE A 319 13.50 -1.81 55.07
CA ILE A 319 12.30 -2.13 54.26
C ILE A 319 11.81 -0.90 53.50
N ILE A 320 11.72 0.26 54.16
CA ILE A 320 11.31 1.53 53.53
C ILE A 320 12.26 1.86 52.37
N ALA A 321 13.57 1.82 52.60
CA ALA A 321 14.57 2.13 51.58
C ALA A 321 14.45 1.20 50.36
N ASN A 322 14.31 -0.11 50.60
CA ASN A 322 14.16 -1.10 49.52
C ASN A 322 12.85 -0.92 48.74
N LEU A 323 11.74 -0.64 49.42
CA LEU A 323 10.46 -0.35 48.78
C LEU A 323 10.51 0.95 47.96
N GLU A 324 11.17 2.00 48.46
CA GLU A 324 11.35 3.27 47.74
C GLU A 324 12.23 3.08 46.50
N GLU A 325 13.31 2.32 46.62
CA GLU A 325 14.19 2.00 45.49
C GLU A 325 13.46 1.18 44.43
N SER A 326 12.73 0.13 44.84
CA SER A 326 12.00 -0.72 43.90
C SER A 326 10.84 0.02 43.24
N LEU A 327 10.09 0.85 43.98
CA LEU A 327 9.09 1.76 43.43
C LEU A 327 9.70 2.66 42.35
N LYS A 328 10.85 3.29 42.64
CA LYS A 328 11.53 4.18 41.69
C LYS A 328 11.97 3.44 40.43
N LYS A 329 12.58 2.25 40.57
CA LYS A 329 13.04 1.43 39.43
C LYS A 329 11.86 0.96 38.58
N LEU A 330 10.88 0.28 39.19
CA LEU A 330 9.76 -0.32 38.48
C LEU A 330 8.91 0.74 37.77
N VAL A 331 8.55 1.83 38.45
CA VAL A 331 7.79 2.92 37.82
C VAL A 331 8.60 3.59 36.71
N GLY A 332 9.90 3.83 36.93
CA GLY A 332 10.77 4.41 35.91
C GLY A 332 10.83 3.54 34.65
N TYR A 333 11.15 2.26 34.78
CA TYR A 333 11.24 1.34 33.64
C TYR A 333 9.89 1.14 32.94
N LEU A 334 8.78 1.03 33.68
CA LEU A 334 7.45 0.90 33.09
C LEU A 334 6.99 2.18 32.37
N MET A 335 7.35 3.36 32.89
CA MET A 335 7.08 4.65 32.21
C MET A 335 7.89 4.77 30.92
N ASP A 336 9.18 4.43 30.96
CA ASP A 336 10.03 4.46 29.76
C ASP A 336 9.52 3.47 28.70
N PHE A 337 9.11 2.27 29.13
CA PHE A 337 8.48 1.29 28.24
C PHE A 337 7.15 1.79 27.67
N GLN A 338 6.29 2.38 28.50
CA GLN A 338 5.02 2.94 28.06
C GLN A 338 5.19 4.06 27.02
N ASN A 339 6.18 4.93 27.22
CA ASN A 339 6.47 6.01 26.27
C ASN A 339 6.92 5.46 24.92
N ASP A 340 7.83 4.48 24.91
CA ASP A 340 8.26 3.82 23.67
C ASP A 340 7.10 3.17 22.91
N ILE A 341 6.23 2.42 23.61
CA ILE A 341 5.05 1.78 23.01
C ILE A 341 4.07 2.84 22.48
N ARG A 342 3.90 3.96 23.19
CA ARG A 342 3.08 5.08 22.71
C ARG A 342 3.65 5.72 21.44
N ASP A 343 4.96 5.89 21.37
CA ASP A 343 5.60 6.45 20.18
C ASP A 343 5.51 5.48 18.99
N ILE A 344 5.68 4.17 19.21
CA ILE A 344 5.46 3.15 18.17
C ILE A 344 4.00 3.15 17.69
N GLU A 345 3.05 3.29 18.60
CA GLU A 345 1.64 3.36 18.24
C GLU A 345 1.30 4.62 17.43
N ASN A 346 1.91 5.75 17.76
CA ASN A 346 1.75 6.99 16.99
C ASN A 346 2.32 6.83 15.57
N ASP A 347 3.53 6.29 15.42
CA ASP A 347 4.12 5.98 14.12
C ASP A 347 3.21 5.07 13.28
N ARG A 348 2.63 4.03 13.91
CA ARG A 348 1.68 3.13 13.26
C ARG A 348 0.42 3.87 12.81
N ILE A 349 -0.16 4.72 13.65
CA ILE A 349 -1.34 5.52 13.31
C ILE A 349 -1.03 6.43 12.13
N GLU A 350 0.12 7.11 12.13
CA GLU A 350 0.55 7.95 11.00
C GLU A 350 0.71 7.16 9.70
N LEU A 351 1.25 5.93 9.77
CA LEU A 351 1.34 5.03 8.63
C LEU A 351 -0.06 4.69 8.09
N VAL A 352 -0.98 4.26 8.96
CA VAL A 352 -2.36 3.93 8.57
C VAL A 352 -3.07 5.16 7.99
N ASP A 353 -2.88 6.33 8.60
CA ASP A 353 -3.49 7.58 8.17
C ASP A 353 -2.98 8.04 6.81
N PHE A 354 -1.69 7.88 6.54
CA PHE A 354 -1.08 8.25 5.27
C PHE A 354 -1.47 7.32 4.12
N PHE A 355 -1.43 6.00 4.38
CA PHE A 355 -1.61 5.02 3.31
C PHE A 355 -3.05 4.58 3.11
N SER A 356 -3.87 4.51 4.16
CA SER A 356 -5.18 3.83 4.12
C SER A 356 -6.37 4.68 4.53
N ASN A 357 -6.22 5.69 5.40
CA ASN A 357 -7.35 6.55 5.76
C ASN A 357 -7.54 7.71 4.80
N SER A 358 -8.78 8.20 4.79
CA SER A 358 -9.23 9.35 4.01
C SER A 358 -8.53 10.62 4.50
N GLN A 359 -7.78 11.29 3.62
CA GLN A 359 -7.15 12.57 3.95
C GLN A 359 -7.89 13.74 3.31
N ASN A 360 -8.14 14.79 4.10
CA ASN A 360 -8.81 16.00 3.62
C ASN A 360 -8.04 16.67 2.46
N ASP A 361 -6.71 16.71 2.55
CA ASP A 361 -5.84 17.31 1.53
C ASP A 361 -5.79 16.49 0.22
N LEU A 362 -6.21 15.22 0.28
CA LEU A 362 -6.34 14.31 -0.86
C LEU A 362 -7.79 14.16 -1.33
N GLY A 363 -8.67 15.11 -0.97
CA GLY A 363 -10.07 15.09 -1.38
C GLY A 363 -10.90 13.96 -0.76
N GLY A 364 -10.50 13.50 0.42
CA GLY A 364 -11.16 12.42 1.15
C GLY A 364 -10.71 11.02 0.71
N LYS A 365 -9.53 10.88 0.10
CA LYS A 365 -8.95 9.60 -0.33
C LYS A 365 -7.64 9.31 0.38
N SER A 366 -7.24 8.03 0.42
CA SER A 366 -5.91 7.64 0.88
C SER A 366 -4.87 7.69 -0.25
N SER A 367 -3.58 7.64 0.09
CA SER A 367 -2.51 7.58 -0.91
C SER A 367 -2.61 6.34 -1.80
N ILE A 368 -3.05 5.20 -1.23
CA ILE A 368 -3.32 3.97 -1.98
C ILE A 368 -4.47 4.21 -2.97
N ASP A 369 -5.60 4.76 -2.50
CA ASP A 369 -6.76 4.99 -3.36
C ASP A 369 -6.41 5.88 -4.57
N LEU A 370 -5.57 6.89 -4.39
CA LEU A 370 -5.14 7.77 -5.49
C LEU A 370 -4.38 7.01 -6.58
N ILE A 371 -3.38 6.20 -6.21
CA ILE A 371 -2.58 5.46 -7.20
C ILE A 371 -3.47 4.45 -7.94
N PHE A 372 -4.36 3.77 -7.22
CA PHE A 372 -5.29 2.80 -7.81
C PHE A 372 -6.33 3.47 -8.73
N ASP A 373 -6.89 4.59 -8.33
CA ASP A 373 -7.85 5.34 -9.15
C ASP A 373 -7.20 5.93 -10.40
N GLU A 374 -5.97 6.45 -10.30
CA GLU A 374 -5.19 6.88 -11.46
C GLU A 374 -4.96 5.72 -12.44
N SER A 375 -4.61 4.54 -11.94
CA SER A 375 -4.40 3.36 -12.79
C SER A 375 -5.68 2.93 -13.51
N SER A 376 -6.81 2.93 -12.80
CA SER A 376 -8.13 2.63 -13.35
C SER A 376 -8.52 3.64 -14.43
N ALA A 377 -8.26 4.93 -14.19
CA ALA A 377 -8.52 5.98 -15.17
C ALA A 377 -7.72 5.78 -16.46
N VAL A 378 -6.42 5.46 -16.36
CA VAL A 378 -5.57 5.21 -17.55
C VAL A 378 -5.99 3.94 -18.28
N MET A 379 -6.36 2.87 -17.56
CA MET A 379 -6.89 1.64 -18.18
C MET A 379 -8.21 1.90 -18.94
N MET A 380 -9.12 2.68 -18.36
CA MET A 380 -10.38 3.07 -18.99
C MET A 380 -10.16 4.00 -20.18
N GLU A 381 -9.17 4.90 -20.08
CA GLU A 381 -8.74 5.73 -21.19
C GLU A 381 -8.22 4.88 -22.36
N LEU A 382 -7.40 3.86 -22.08
CA LEU A 382 -6.89 2.93 -23.09
C LEU A 382 -8.03 2.22 -23.82
N ILE A 383 -8.97 1.60 -23.09
CA ILE A 383 -10.13 0.92 -23.69
C ILE A 383 -10.93 1.88 -24.57
N ARG A 384 -11.25 3.06 -24.04
CA ARG A 384 -12.02 4.08 -24.77
C ARG A 384 -11.29 4.51 -26.03
N PHE A 385 -10.00 4.79 -25.91
CA PHE A 385 -9.17 5.25 -27.01
C PHE A 385 -9.11 4.21 -28.15
N ILE A 386 -8.91 2.94 -27.80
CA ILE A 386 -8.90 1.84 -28.76
C ILE A 386 -10.23 1.75 -29.53
N LYS A 387 -11.36 1.76 -28.81
CA LYS A 387 -12.70 1.70 -29.41
C LYS A 387 -12.98 2.89 -30.32
N GLU A 388 -12.63 4.09 -29.88
CA GLU A 388 -12.76 5.32 -30.68
C GLU A 388 -11.90 5.23 -31.96
N SER A 389 -10.67 4.72 -31.86
CA SER A 389 -9.76 4.56 -33.01
C SER A 389 -10.32 3.59 -34.05
N ILE A 390 -10.82 2.42 -33.65
CA ILE A 390 -11.43 1.47 -34.58
C ILE A 390 -12.68 2.06 -35.23
N GLY A 391 -13.55 2.72 -34.46
CA GLY A 391 -14.74 3.38 -35.01
C GLY A 391 -14.37 4.39 -36.11
N LYS A 392 -13.35 5.23 -35.86
CA LYS A 392 -12.84 6.16 -36.88
C LYS A 392 -12.28 5.44 -38.12
N LYS A 393 -11.58 4.32 -37.96
CA LYS A 393 -11.09 3.52 -39.12
C LYS A 393 -12.24 2.92 -39.92
N ARG A 394 -13.32 2.49 -39.25
CA ARG A 394 -14.53 1.99 -39.91
C ARG A 394 -15.21 3.07 -40.74
N ASP A 395 -15.34 4.27 -40.17
CA ASP A 395 -15.86 5.43 -40.90
C ASP A 395 -15.00 5.79 -42.11
N ALA A 396 -13.67 5.72 -41.97
CA ALA A 396 -12.75 5.91 -43.09
C ALA A 396 -12.89 4.81 -44.15
N SER A 397 -13.02 3.53 -43.77
CA SER A 397 -13.28 2.43 -44.72
C SER A 397 -14.54 2.64 -45.56
N ASN A 398 -15.59 3.25 -44.98
CA ASN A 398 -16.80 3.59 -45.73
C ASN A 398 -16.55 4.59 -46.87
N LEU A 399 -15.58 5.50 -46.73
CA LEU A 399 -15.12 6.37 -47.83
C LEU A 399 -14.46 5.56 -48.95
N GLY A 400 -13.81 4.43 -48.61
CA GLY A 400 -13.27 3.49 -49.59
C GLY A 400 -14.34 2.90 -50.52
N ASN A 401 -15.58 2.72 -50.04
CA ASN A 401 -16.69 2.26 -50.90
C ASN A 401 -17.09 3.28 -51.98
N ASP A 402 -16.83 4.58 -51.75
CA ASP A 402 -17.03 5.60 -52.78
C ASP A 402 -16.03 5.43 -53.93
N LEU A 403 -14.81 4.95 -53.65
CA LEU A 403 -13.80 4.65 -54.67
C LEU A 403 -14.33 3.61 -55.67
N ILE A 404 -14.84 2.49 -55.15
CA ILE A 404 -15.40 1.40 -55.97
C ILE A 404 -16.54 1.94 -56.85
N ARG A 405 -17.45 2.74 -56.29
CA ARG A 405 -18.54 3.35 -57.06
C ARG A 405 -18.04 4.23 -58.22
N HIS A 406 -17.00 5.03 -58.01
CA HIS A 406 -16.41 5.84 -59.08
C HIS A 406 -15.64 4.98 -60.09
N MET A 407 -15.01 3.88 -59.67
CA MET A 407 -14.35 2.93 -60.58
C MET A 407 -15.35 2.25 -61.50
N ASP A 408 -16.44 1.72 -60.96
CA ASP A 408 -17.50 1.05 -61.73
C ASP A 408 -18.15 2.01 -62.74
N THR A 409 -18.36 3.26 -62.33
CA THR A 409 -18.88 4.32 -63.22
C THR A 409 -17.92 4.59 -64.37
N THR A 410 -16.61 4.64 -64.10
CA THR A 410 -15.57 4.85 -65.10
C THR A 410 -15.46 3.66 -66.04
N GLU A 411 -15.53 2.44 -65.51
CA GLU A 411 -15.50 1.20 -66.28
C GLU A 411 -16.70 1.10 -67.22
N SER A 412 -17.91 1.40 -66.73
CA SER A 412 -19.12 1.46 -67.55
C SER A 412 -18.98 2.46 -68.71
N CYS A 413 -18.35 3.61 -68.47
CA CYS A 413 -18.03 4.55 -69.55
C CYS A 413 -17.07 3.93 -70.57
N PHE A 414 -16.06 3.14 -70.17
CA PHE A 414 -15.17 2.46 -71.12
C PHE A 414 -15.90 1.38 -71.94
N GLU A 415 -16.93 0.74 -71.38
CA GLU A 415 -17.79 -0.17 -72.14
C GLU A 415 -18.62 0.57 -73.19
N GLU A 416 -19.28 1.66 -72.80
CA GLU A 416 -19.99 2.55 -73.73
C GLU A 416 -19.04 3.06 -74.85
N MET A 417 -17.78 3.32 -74.51
CA MET A 417 -16.74 3.80 -75.43
C MET A 417 -16.39 2.74 -76.49
N GLN A 418 -16.31 1.46 -76.10
CA GLN A 418 -16.06 0.36 -77.03
C GLN A 418 -17.15 0.25 -78.08
N ASP A 419 -18.42 0.47 -77.71
CA ASP A 419 -19.52 0.44 -78.68
C ASP A 419 -19.43 1.60 -79.69
N ILE A 420 -18.94 2.77 -79.26
CA ILE A 420 -18.64 3.88 -80.17
C ILE A 420 -17.48 3.52 -81.10
N VAL A 421 -16.42 2.88 -80.61
CA VAL A 421 -15.29 2.42 -81.44
C VAL A 421 -15.75 1.39 -82.48
N LYS A 422 -16.62 0.44 -82.12
CA LYS A 422 -17.23 -0.50 -83.07
C LYS A 422 -17.99 0.24 -84.17
N ALA A 423 -18.75 1.29 -83.80
CA ALA A 423 -19.45 2.13 -84.78
C ALA A 423 -18.48 2.88 -85.71
N PHE A 424 -17.38 3.43 -85.19
CA PHE A 424 -16.33 4.02 -86.03
C PHE A 424 -15.69 2.99 -86.98
N SER A 425 -15.48 1.75 -86.53
CA SER A 425 -14.94 0.66 -87.36
C SER A 425 -15.91 0.24 -88.48
N LEU A 426 -17.22 0.22 -88.22
CA LEU A 426 -18.24 0.00 -89.26
C LEU A 426 -18.23 1.14 -90.29
N ILE A 427 -18.12 2.39 -89.83
CA ILE A 427 -18.00 3.55 -90.72
C ILE A 427 -16.70 3.51 -91.53
N LYS A 428 -15.59 3.08 -90.94
CA LYS A 428 -14.31 2.86 -91.63
C LYS A 428 -14.49 1.91 -92.82
N VAL A 429 -15.19 0.79 -92.64
CA VAL A 429 -15.48 -0.18 -93.72
C VAL A 429 -16.38 0.43 -94.79
N ALA A 430 -17.45 1.13 -94.38
CA ALA A 430 -18.36 1.80 -95.31
C ALA A 430 -17.67 2.89 -96.13
N SER A 431 -16.81 3.71 -95.52
CA SER A 431 -15.99 4.74 -96.17
C SER A 431 -15.10 4.14 -97.26
N LYS A 432 -14.40 3.02 -96.96
CA LYS A 432 -13.57 2.30 -97.94
C LYS A 432 -14.39 1.75 -99.11
N MET A 433 -15.55 1.17 -98.83
CA MET A 433 -16.45 0.66 -99.89
C MET A 433 -16.90 1.76 -100.84
N GLU A 434 -17.25 2.92 -100.30
CA GLU A 434 -17.75 4.04 -101.10
C GLU A 434 -16.63 4.69 -101.93
N ILE A 435 -15.40 4.84 -101.39
CA ILE A 435 -14.22 5.32 -102.15
C ILE A 435 -13.85 4.36 -103.28
N ALA A 436 -13.97 3.04 -103.06
CA ALA A 436 -13.68 2.05 -104.10
C ALA A 436 -14.71 2.07 -105.23
N ARG A 437 -15.93 2.58 -104.98
CA ARG A 437 -17.07 2.57 -105.90
C ARG A 437 -17.16 3.81 -106.78
N GLU A 438 -16.65 4.95 -106.32
CA GLU A 438 -16.73 6.26 -106.98
C GLU A 438 -15.33 6.76 -107.39
N LYS A 439 -14.94 6.54 -108.66
CA LYS A 439 -13.61 6.90 -109.19
C LYS A 439 -13.36 8.42 -109.30
N GLU A 440 -14.41 9.25 -109.23
CA GLU A 440 -14.31 10.72 -109.33
C GLU A 440 -14.04 11.39 -107.97
N LEU A 441 -14.21 10.67 -106.84
CA LEU A 441 -13.85 11.17 -105.52
C LEU A 441 -12.32 11.21 -105.35
N SER A 442 -11.78 12.42 -105.51
CA SER A 442 -10.35 12.79 -105.52
C SER A 442 -9.42 12.13 -104.47
N ARG A 443 -8.10 12.22 -104.75
CA ARG A 443 -6.96 11.92 -103.84
C ARG A 443 -7.11 12.48 -102.41
N ASN A 444 -7.80 13.62 -102.23
CA ASN A 444 -7.97 14.25 -100.91
C ASN A 444 -8.91 13.48 -99.97
N ILE A 445 -9.97 12.83 -100.50
CA ILE A 445 -10.87 12.00 -99.68
C ILE A 445 -10.19 10.68 -99.30
N THR A 446 -9.37 10.13 -100.19
CA THR A 446 -8.53 8.95 -99.91
C THR A 446 -7.57 9.22 -98.76
N THR A 447 -6.83 10.34 -98.79
CA THR A 447 -5.91 10.72 -97.70
C THR A 447 -6.65 10.97 -96.37
N SER A 448 -7.81 11.64 -96.38
CA SER A 448 -8.64 11.80 -95.18
C SER A 448 -9.13 10.46 -94.63
N SER A 449 -9.48 9.51 -95.49
CA SER A 449 -9.93 8.18 -95.08
C SER A 449 -8.80 7.32 -94.51
N GLU A 450 -7.57 7.46 -95.02
CA GLU A 450 -6.37 6.81 -94.47
C GLU A 450 -6.03 7.39 -93.09
N MET A 451 -6.04 8.72 -92.93
CA MET A 451 -5.83 9.37 -91.62
C MET A 451 -6.94 9.02 -90.61
N PHE A 452 -8.20 8.94 -91.06
CA PHE A 452 -9.31 8.49 -90.23
C PHE A 452 -9.12 7.04 -89.75
N GLU A 453 -8.61 6.15 -90.61
CA GLU A 453 -8.28 4.78 -90.23
C GLU A 453 -7.16 4.72 -89.18
N GLU A 454 -6.08 5.49 -89.38
CA GLU A 454 -4.97 5.54 -88.43
C GLU A 454 -5.42 6.04 -87.05
N LEU A 455 -6.17 7.15 -87.01
CA LEU A 455 -6.69 7.73 -85.76
C LEU A 455 -7.70 6.80 -85.07
N THR A 456 -8.57 6.14 -85.83
CA THR A 456 -9.54 5.17 -85.27
C THR A 456 -8.82 3.97 -84.66
N ASN A 457 -7.80 3.42 -85.34
CA ASN A 457 -7.02 2.31 -84.80
C ASN A 457 -6.20 2.74 -83.56
N LYS A 458 -5.66 3.96 -83.55
CA LYS A 458 -4.96 4.53 -82.39
C LYS A 458 -5.91 4.71 -81.20
N MET A 459 -7.11 5.23 -81.44
CA MET A 459 -8.15 5.39 -80.44
C MET A 459 -8.59 4.04 -79.85
N GLU A 460 -8.81 3.04 -80.70
CA GLU A 460 -9.14 1.67 -80.31
C GLU A 460 -8.06 1.06 -79.41
N GLY A 461 -6.79 1.15 -79.83
CA GLY A 461 -5.65 0.65 -79.05
C GLY A 461 -5.55 1.32 -77.67
N LEU A 462 -5.70 2.65 -77.63
CA LEU A 462 -5.64 3.43 -76.38
C LEU A 462 -6.79 3.05 -75.43
N ILE A 463 -8.02 2.94 -75.93
CA ILE A 463 -9.21 2.56 -75.14
C ILE A 463 -9.05 1.16 -74.54
N VAL A 464 -8.57 0.19 -75.34
CA VAL A 464 -8.34 -1.19 -74.87
C VAL A 464 -7.27 -1.23 -73.78
N GLN A 465 -6.17 -0.48 -73.96
CA GLN A 465 -5.10 -0.40 -72.97
C GLN A 465 -5.58 0.24 -71.67
N LEU A 466 -6.24 1.39 -71.74
CA LEU A 466 -6.71 2.11 -70.56
C LEU A 466 -7.78 1.35 -69.80
N ARG A 467 -8.72 0.70 -70.50
CA ARG A 467 -9.70 -0.19 -69.86
C ARG A 467 -8.99 -1.32 -69.11
N ARG A 468 -7.99 -1.96 -69.72
CA ARG A 468 -7.26 -3.06 -69.06
C ARG A 468 -6.57 -2.59 -67.78
N GLN A 469 -5.94 -1.42 -67.82
CA GLN A 469 -5.31 -0.82 -66.63
C GLN A 469 -6.35 -0.48 -65.56
N LEU A 470 -7.49 0.11 -65.95
CA LEU A 470 -8.57 0.44 -65.02
C LEU A 470 -9.15 -0.81 -64.34
N VAL A 471 -9.41 -1.88 -65.11
CA VAL A 471 -9.93 -3.15 -64.56
C VAL A 471 -8.93 -3.77 -63.58
N SER A 472 -7.64 -3.75 -63.93
CA SER A 472 -6.58 -4.23 -63.05
C SER A 472 -6.52 -3.43 -61.74
N ALA A 473 -6.60 -2.10 -61.83
CA ALA A 473 -6.62 -1.22 -60.66
C ALA A 473 -7.89 -1.45 -59.82
N ASN A 474 -9.06 -1.63 -60.48
CA ASN A 474 -10.35 -1.86 -59.81
C ASN A 474 -10.31 -3.15 -58.99
N GLN A 475 -9.78 -4.22 -59.60
CA GLN A 475 -9.60 -5.49 -58.92
C GLN A 475 -8.66 -5.34 -57.72
N SER A 476 -7.51 -4.70 -57.88
CA SER A 476 -6.51 -4.56 -56.80
C SER A 476 -6.99 -3.68 -55.65
N ILE A 477 -7.68 -2.57 -55.94
CA ILE A 477 -8.30 -1.70 -54.91
C ILE A 477 -9.42 -2.44 -54.20
N SER A 478 -10.29 -3.14 -54.93
CA SER A 478 -11.39 -3.91 -54.35
C SER A 478 -10.88 -5.03 -53.43
N GLU A 479 -9.88 -5.80 -53.87
CA GLU A 479 -9.23 -6.82 -53.05
C GLU A 479 -8.60 -6.20 -51.78
N SER A 480 -7.91 -5.06 -51.92
CA SER A 480 -7.31 -4.37 -50.78
C SER A 480 -8.37 -3.89 -49.79
N LEU A 481 -9.45 -3.24 -50.26
CA LEU A 481 -10.54 -2.78 -49.39
C LEU A 481 -11.32 -3.93 -48.72
N LEU A 482 -11.47 -5.08 -49.38
CA LEU A 482 -12.01 -6.28 -48.77
C LEU A 482 -11.12 -6.77 -47.63
N THR A 483 -9.82 -6.90 -47.88
CA THR A 483 -8.84 -7.26 -46.83
C THR A 483 -8.81 -6.24 -45.70
N LEU A 484 -8.96 -4.93 -45.98
CA LEU A 484 -9.09 -3.91 -44.94
C LEU A 484 -10.27 -4.18 -44.03
N ASN A 485 -11.44 -4.47 -44.63
CA ASN A 485 -12.67 -4.70 -43.87
C ASN A 485 -12.61 -6.00 -43.06
N GLU A 486 -12.04 -7.07 -43.62
CA GLU A 486 -11.77 -8.31 -42.88
C GLU A 486 -10.83 -8.04 -41.70
N ASN A 487 -9.74 -7.30 -41.92
CA ASN A 487 -8.82 -6.91 -40.84
C ASN A 487 -9.52 -6.05 -39.79
N LEU A 488 -10.34 -5.07 -40.17
CA LEU A 488 -11.08 -4.24 -39.21
C LEU A 488 -12.06 -5.07 -38.38
N GLN A 489 -12.71 -6.07 -38.96
CA GLN A 489 -13.58 -6.98 -38.22
C GLN A 489 -12.79 -7.82 -37.21
N ILE A 490 -11.63 -8.35 -37.61
CA ILE A 490 -10.72 -9.05 -36.69
C ILE A 490 -10.24 -8.11 -35.57
N GLN A 491 -9.96 -6.83 -35.90
CA GLN A 491 -9.58 -5.82 -34.92
C GLN A 491 -10.72 -5.56 -33.91
N GLU A 492 -11.98 -5.44 -34.37
CA GLU A 492 -13.15 -5.27 -33.50
C GLU A 492 -13.27 -6.43 -32.50
N GLU A 493 -13.18 -7.68 -32.98
CA GLU A 493 -13.20 -8.87 -32.11
C GLU A 493 -12.03 -8.89 -31.11
N ASN A 494 -10.81 -8.56 -31.56
CA ASN A 494 -9.63 -8.46 -30.70
C ASN A 494 -9.77 -7.36 -29.64
N VAL A 495 -10.46 -6.25 -29.94
CA VAL A 495 -10.64 -5.15 -29.00
C VAL A 495 -11.63 -5.49 -27.90
N ASP A 496 -12.65 -6.28 -28.19
CA ASP A 496 -13.53 -6.79 -27.16
C ASP A 496 -12.76 -7.72 -26.20
N ASP A 497 -11.91 -8.61 -26.73
CA ASP A 497 -11.03 -9.45 -25.91
C ASP A 497 -10.03 -8.63 -25.07
N VAL A 498 -9.36 -7.64 -25.68
CA VAL A 498 -8.47 -6.71 -24.98
C VAL A 498 -9.23 -5.95 -23.89
N SER A 499 -10.45 -5.48 -24.17
CA SER A 499 -11.29 -4.78 -23.21
C SER A 499 -11.63 -5.66 -22.00
N VAL A 500 -11.94 -6.95 -22.24
CA VAL A 500 -12.18 -7.93 -21.17
C VAL A 500 -10.91 -8.18 -20.35
N ARG A 501 -9.75 -8.30 -20.99
CA ARG A 501 -8.46 -8.49 -20.29
C ARG A 501 -8.07 -7.29 -19.45
N ILE A 502 -8.22 -6.07 -19.97
CA ILE A 502 -7.97 -4.84 -19.22
C ILE A 502 -8.98 -4.71 -18.07
N GLY A 503 -10.27 -4.94 -18.32
CA GLY A 503 -11.31 -4.90 -17.28
C GLY A 503 -11.08 -5.93 -16.17
N THR A 504 -10.58 -7.11 -16.50
CA THR A 504 -10.19 -8.13 -15.52
C THR A 504 -8.98 -7.67 -14.70
N SER A 505 -7.97 -7.08 -15.36
CA SER A 505 -6.79 -6.53 -14.68
C SER A 505 -7.17 -5.39 -13.74
N ASN A 506 -8.08 -4.50 -14.14
CA ASN A 506 -8.58 -3.43 -13.29
C ASN A 506 -9.30 -3.97 -12.04
N LYS A 507 -10.18 -4.97 -12.20
CA LYS A 507 -10.85 -5.62 -11.06
C LYS A 507 -9.87 -6.30 -10.10
N ASN A 508 -8.80 -6.89 -10.62
CA ASN A 508 -7.77 -7.49 -9.78
C ASN A 508 -7.02 -6.41 -9.00
N LEU A 509 -6.66 -5.29 -9.63
CA LEU A 509 -6.07 -4.15 -8.93
C LEU A 509 -7.02 -3.56 -7.88
N GLU A 510 -8.32 -3.47 -8.14
CA GLU A 510 -9.31 -3.02 -7.13
C GLU A 510 -9.34 -3.95 -5.91
N LYS A 511 -9.36 -5.28 -6.13
CA LYS A 511 -9.28 -6.24 -5.02
C LYS A 511 -7.96 -6.13 -4.25
N MET A 512 -6.86 -5.94 -4.98
CA MET A 512 -5.55 -5.75 -4.41
C MET A 512 -5.51 -4.49 -3.53
N ARG A 513 -6.06 -3.37 -4.01
CA ARG A 513 -6.22 -2.13 -3.22
C ARG A 513 -6.96 -2.39 -1.92
N ASP A 514 -8.09 -3.09 -1.98
CA ASP A 514 -8.92 -3.36 -0.81
C ASP A 514 -8.17 -4.25 0.19
N ASN A 515 -7.49 -5.31 -0.30
CA ASN A 515 -6.65 -6.17 0.53
C ASN A 515 -5.47 -5.41 1.17
N LEU A 516 -4.83 -4.50 0.43
CA LEU A 516 -3.75 -3.65 0.96
C LEU A 516 -4.25 -2.74 2.08
N ASN A 517 -5.41 -2.10 1.87
CA ASN A 517 -6.04 -1.25 2.88
C ASN A 517 -6.39 -2.03 4.15
N ASP A 518 -7.01 -3.20 4.00
CA ASP A 518 -7.38 -4.05 5.13
C ASP A 518 -6.16 -4.57 5.89
N ALA A 519 -5.12 -4.97 5.17
CA ALA A 519 -3.84 -5.40 5.74
C ALA A 519 -3.17 -4.28 6.55
N ILE A 520 -3.04 -3.08 5.98
CA ILE A 520 -2.41 -1.95 6.68
C ILE A 520 -3.21 -1.57 7.93
N ARG A 521 -4.55 -1.61 7.86
CA ARG A 521 -5.42 -1.34 9.02
C ARG A 521 -5.42 -2.45 10.08
N SER A 522 -5.03 -3.68 9.73
CA SER A 522 -4.97 -4.78 10.70
C SER A 522 -3.72 -4.70 11.57
N VAL A 523 -2.62 -4.15 11.06
CA VAL A 523 -1.39 -3.92 11.84
C VAL A 523 -1.75 -3.21 13.14
N GLY A 524 -1.45 -3.83 14.29
CA GLY A 524 -1.62 -3.25 15.62
C GLY A 524 -3.07 -3.06 16.08
N ARG A 525 -4.04 -3.79 15.51
CA ARG A 525 -5.44 -3.78 15.97
C ARG A 525 -5.60 -4.18 17.45
N GLU A 526 -4.64 -4.93 17.98
CA GLU A 526 -4.59 -5.39 19.38
C GLU A 526 -3.68 -4.53 20.27
N SER A 527 -3.25 -3.35 19.83
CA SER A 527 -2.42 -2.43 20.64
C SER A 527 -3.11 -2.04 21.95
N GLY A 528 -4.44 -1.98 21.98
CA GLY A 528 -5.21 -1.69 23.19
C GLY A 528 -4.93 -2.64 24.36
N THR A 529 -4.85 -3.95 24.09
CA THR A 529 -4.53 -4.96 25.10
C THR A 529 -3.13 -4.76 25.68
N LEU A 530 -2.17 -4.39 24.84
CA LEU A 530 -0.80 -4.09 25.27
C LEU A 530 -0.77 -2.86 26.20
N PHE A 531 -1.47 -1.77 25.84
CA PHE A 531 -1.55 -0.59 26.70
C PHE A 531 -2.22 -0.90 28.04
N GLU A 532 -3.32 -1.65 28.04
CA GLU A 532 -4.01 -2.07 29.27
C GLU A 532 -3.06 -2.84 30.19
N LEU A 533 -2.31 -3.83 29.66
CA LEU A 533 -1.35 -4.60 30.45
C LEU A 533 -0.25 -3.73 31.08
N VAL A 534 0.24 -2.74 30.34
CA VAL A 534 1.30 -1.82 30.80
C VAL A 534 0.75 -0.85 31.84
N ASP A 535 -0.40 -0.24 31.60
CA ASP A 535 -1.05 0.69 32.54
C ASP A 535 -1.37 0.00 33.86
N ASP A 536 -1.92 -1.20 33.78
CA ASP A 536 -2.18 -2.05 34.93
C ASP A 536 -0.91 -2.38 35.74
N SER A 537 0.19 -2.69 35.05
CA SER A 537 1.48 -2.96 35.69
C SER A 537 2.02 -1.71 36.37
N LEU A 538 1.82 -0.55 35.74
CA LEU A 538 2.25 0.75 36.26
C LEU A 538 1.42 1.17 37.49
N ASP A 539 0.11 0.94 37.49
CA ASP A 539 -0.74 1.10 38.68
C ASP A 539 -0.35 0.13 39.80
N GLY A 540 -0.08 -1.13 39.45
CA GLY A 540 0.45 -2.13 40.38
C GLY A 540 1.74 -1.68 41.06
N ALA A 541 2.72 -1.21 40.30
CA ALA A 541 3.99 -0.71 40.82
C ALA A 541 3.79 0.53 41.72
N ARG A 542 2.90 1.46 41.36
CA ARG A 542 2.59 2.65 42.17
C ARG A 542 2.01 2.30 43.54
N LYS A 543 1.34 1.16 43.70
CA LYS A 543 0.86 0.68 45.01
C LYS A 543 2.00 0.39 45.99
N LEU A 544 3.25 0.19 45.55
CA LEU A 544 4.39 0.15 46.47
C LEU A 544 4.54 1.45 47.27
N GLY A 545 4.10 2.60 46.71
CA GLY A 545 4.10 3.88 47.42
C GLY A 545 3.18 3.89 48.64
N THR A 546 2.05 3.17 48.61
CA THR A 546 1.19 3.05 49.80
C THR A 546 1.85 2.15 50.85
N LEU A 547 2.61 1.13 50.43
CA LEU A 547 3.37 0.26 51.34
C LEU A 547 4.55 0.98 51.99
N VAL A 548 5.22 1.88 51.27
CA VAL A 548 6.20 2.82 51.85
C VAL A 548 5.54 3.65 52.96
N GLY A 549 4.34 4.18 52.71
CA GLY A 549 3.55 4.91 53.70
C GLY A 549 3.22 4.07 54.95
N SER A 550 2.72 2.85 54.76
CA SER A 550 2.43 1.91 55.85
C SER A 550 3.68 1.54 56.65
N SER A 551 4.82 1.33 55.97
CA SER A 551 6.10 1.01 56.61
C SER A 551 6.65 2.21 57.41
N LYS A 552 6.48 3.44 56.91
CA LYS A 552 6.79 4.66 57.68
C LYS A 552 5.91 4.78 58.93
N GLN A 553 4.63 4.44 58.83
CA GLN A 553 3.73 4.41 60.00
C GLN A 553 4.18 3.36 61.03
N LEU A 554 4.64 2.19 60.58
CA LEU A 554 5.21 1.17 61.46
C LEU A 554 6.46 1.67 62.20
N SER A 555 7.37 2.37 61.50
CA SER A 555 8.54 3.00 62.13
C SER A 555 8.15 4.05 63.19
N ILE A 556 7.14 4.88 62.90
CA ILE A 556 6.59 5.84 63.87
C ILE A 556 6.03 5.12 65.10
N ASN A 557 5.31 4.02 64.91
CA ASN A 557 4.75 3.24 66.02
C ASN A 557 5.85 2.66 66.92
N TYR A 558 6.92 2.08 66.35
CA TYR A 558 8.04 1.55 67.15
C TYR A 558 8.77 2.65 67.93
N ASN A 559 9.00 3.81 67.32
CA ASN A 559 9.61 4.96 67.99
C ASN A 559 8.74 5.49 69.15
N GLU A 560 7.42 5.55 68.95
CA GLU A 560 6.50 5.98 69.99
C GLU A 560 6.40 4.96 71.14
N ILE A 561 6.37 3.66 70.84
CA ILE A 561 6.44 2.59 71.85
C ILE A 561 7.74 2.73 72.66
N ASN A 562 8.88 2.93 72.00
CA ASN A 562 10.17 3.09 72.68
C ASN A 562 10.15 4.30 73.64
N ARG A 563 9.70 5.47 73.13
CA ARG A 563 9.59 6.71 73.92
C ARG A 563 8.65 6.58 75.12
N GLN A 564 7.50 5.94 74.94
CA GLN A 564 6.54 5.69 76.01
C GLN A 564 7.13 4.75 77.07
N THR A 565 7.88 3.74 76.64
CA THR A 565 8.56 2.78 77.52
C THR A 565 9.67 3.44 78.33
N GLU A 566 10.48 4.28 77.70
CA GLU A 566 11.51 5.08 78.38
C GLU A 566 10.90 6.03 79.41
N SER A 567 9.84 6.76 79.04
CA SER A 567 9.14 7.68 79.96
C SER A 567 8.52 6.95 81.16
N PHE A 568 7.94 5.76 80.94
CA PHE A 568 7.47 4.91 82.04
C PHE A 568 8.62 4.53 82.97
N ARG A 569 9.76 4.07 82.44
CA ARG A 569 10.94 3.68 83.23
C ARG A 569 11.52 4.84 84.02
N GLU A 570 11.59 6.04 83.45
CA GLU A 570 12.07 7.24 84.16
C GLU A 570 11.17 7.59 85.35
N ASN A 571 9.84 7.55 85.16
CA ASN A 571 8.88 7.82 86.22
C ASN A 571 8.95 6.73 87.31
N ALA A 572 9.01 5.46 86.91
CA ALA A 572 9.19 4.33 87.80
C ALA A 572 10.54 4.37 88.55
N GLY A 573 11.60 4.89 87.93
CA GLY A 573 12.92 5.06 88.54
C GLY A 573 12.98 6.13 89.63
N ARG A 574 12.04 7.09 89.65
CA ARG A 574 11.89 8.02 90.77
C ARG A 574 11.33 7.33 92.01
N GLU A 575 10.47 6.32 91.82
CA GLU A 575 9.86 5.54 92.91
C GLU A 575 10.73 4.34 93.33
N PHE A 576 11.39 3.69 92.38
CA PHE A 576 12.22 2.49 92.56
C PHE A 576 13.60 2.63 91.89
N PRO A 577 14.49 3.51 92.39
CA PRO A 577 15.75 3.87 91.73
C PRO A 577 16.75 2.72 91.63
N VAL A 578 16.75 1.76 92.56
CA VAL A 578 17.64 0.59 92.53
C VAL A 578 17.24 -0.41 91.45
N ILE A 579 15.95 -0.42 91.09
CA ILE A 579 15.39 -1.38 90.15
C ILE A 579 15.50 -0.83 88.72
N PHE A 580 14.92 0.34 88.43
CA PHE A 580 14.76 0.85 87.05
C PHE A 580 15.98 1.55 86.46
N ASN A 581 16.97 1.96 87.28
CA ASN A 581 18.22 2.58 86.79
C ASN A 581 19.30 1.55 86.40
N LYS A 582 18.95 0.25 86.30
CA LYS A 582 19.87 -0.75 85.76
C LYS A 582 20.19 -0.43 84.30
N TYR A 583 21.48 -0.52 83.94
CA TYR A 583 21.93 -0.30 82.56
C TYR A 583 21.19 -1.26 81.60
N ILE A 584 20.67 -0.72 80.50
CA ILE A 584 20.00 -1.51 79.46
C ILE A 584 21.11 -1.98 78.52
N SER A 585 21.38 -3.28 78.53
CA SER A 585 22.35 -3.92 77.64
C SER A 585 21.77 -5.23 77.13
N PHE A 586 22.01 -5.54 75.87
CA PHE A 586 21.62 -6.80 75.26
C PHE A 586 22.29 -8.01 75.94
N GLU A 587 23.45 -7.82 76.59
CA GLU A 587 24.15 -8.87 77.36
C GLU A 587 23.30 -9.42 78.51
N ARG A 588 22.33 -8.63 79.01
CA ARG A 588 21.39 -9.06 80.05
C ARG A 588 20.40 -10.11 79.55
N PHE A 589 20.15 -10.19 78.24
CA PHE A 589 19.03 -10.94 77.66
C PHE A 589 19.49 -11.87 76.52
N LYS A 590 19.84 -13.10 76.88
CA LYS A 590 20.32 -14.14 75.94
C LYS A 590 19.32 -14.47 74.82
N ASP A 591 18.04 -14.34 75.10
CA ASP A 591 16.93 -14.54 74.16
C ASP A 591 16.87 -13.47 73.06
N ILE A 592 17.22 -12.21 73.37
CA ILE A 592 17.39 -11.12 72.39
C ILE A 592 18.66 -11.34 71.58
N LYS A 593 19.78 -11.68 72.21
CA LYS A 593 21.03 -12.04 71.52
C LYS A 593 20.82 -13.17 70.50
N ASN A 594 20.12 -14.23 70.89
CA ASN A 594 19.75 -15.33 70.00
C ASN A 594 18.87 -14.89 68.82
N THR A 595 18.19 -13.74 68.88
CA THR A 595 17.39 -13.20 67.77
C THR A 595 18.30 -12.63 66.70
N VAL A 596 19.32 -11.86 67.11
CA VAL A 596 20.34 -11.30 66.22
C VAL A 596 21.22 -12.41 65.63
N ASP A 597 21.63 -13.40 66.44
CA ASP A 597 22.48 -14.51 65.97
C ASP A 597 21.81 -15.39 64.90
N ARG A 598 20.46 -15.45 64.91
CA ARG A 598 19.65 -16.21 63.95
C ARG A 598 19.42 -15.49 62.62
N MET A 599 19.75 -14.21 62.53
CA MET A 599 19.71 -13.50 61.25
C MET A 599 20.69 -14.20 60.30
N THR A 600 20.27 -14.53 59.09
CA THR A 600 21.11 -15.24 58.12
C THR A 600 21.84 -14.29 57.17
N VAL A 601 21.33 -13.06 57.04
CA VAL A 601 21.85 -12.04 56.15
C VAL A 601 22.84 -11.15 56.91
N TYR A 602 24.05 -10.99 56.39
CA TYR A 602 25.11 -10.18 57.02
C TYR A 602 24.71 -8.71 57.19
N SER A 603 24.04 -8.11 56.19
CA SER A 603 23.57 -6.73 56.30
C SER A 603 22.54 -6.54 57.43
N ASP A 604 21.68 -7.54 57.68
CA ASP A 604 20.75 -7.50 58.81
C ASP A 604 21.49 -7.58 60.14
N LYS A 605 22.49 -8.45 60.24
CA LYS A 605 23.36 -8.55 61.43
C LYS A 605 24.11 -7.25 61.70
N SER A 606 24.64 -6.60 60.66
CA SER A 606 25.36 -5.34 60.80
C SER A 606 24.44 -4.25 61.36
N ILE A 607 23.27 -4.08 60.76
CA ILE A 607 22.28 -3.09 61.21
C ILE A 607 21.82 -3.38 62.65
N ALA A 608 21.58 -4.65 62.99
CA ALA A 608 21.23 -5.07 64.34
C ALA A 608 22.35 -4.82 65.36
N SER A 609 23.60 -5.04 64.96
CA SER A 609 24.79 -4.82 65.78
C SER A 609 25.01 -3.34 66.08
N ASP A 610 24.87 -2.48 65.06
CA ASP A 610 24.99 -1.03 65.21
C ASP A 610 23.87 -0.47 66.11
N ALA A 611 22.63 -0.94 65.91
CA ALA A 611 21.47 -0.52 66.70
C ALA A 611 21.61 -0.84 68.20
N LEU A 612 22.24 -1.97 68.53
CA LEU A 612 22.40 -2.46 69.90
C LEU A 612 23.80 -2.24 70.47
N SER A 613 24.70 -1.56 69.74
CA SER A 613 26.12 -1.37 70.11
C SER A 613 26.84 -2.68 70.45
N MET A 614 26.64 -3.71 69.62
CA MET A 614 27.28 -5.03 69.74
C MET A 614 28.59 -5.07 68.95
N GLU A 615 29.59 -5.83 69.41
CA GLU A 615 30.73 -6.23 68.56
C GLU A 615 30.30 -7.40 67.66
N ILE A 616 30.46 -7.24 66.35
CA ILE A 616 30.29 -8.34 65.40
C ILE A 616 31.52 -9.24 65.53
N GLU A 617 31.37 -10.49 66.00
CA GLU A 617 32.41 -11.48 65.75
C GLU A 617 32.45 -11.72 64.23
N GLU A 618 33.49 -11.23 63.56
CA GLU A 618 33.81 -11.57 62.17
C GLU A 618 34.10 -13.08 62.09
N GLY A 619 33.03 -13.88 62.00
CA GLY A 619 33.13 -15.26 61.60
C GLY A 619 33.60 -15.28 60.14
N SER A 620 34.75 -15.90 59.90
CA SER A 620 35.36 -16.11 58.58
C SER A 620 34.38 -16.79 57.61
N ASN A 621 33.57 -15.99 56.91
CA ASN A 621 32.88 -16.28 55.64
C ASN A 621 32.09 -15.03 55.22
N ALA A 622 32.73 -13.86 55.29
CA ALA A 622 32.29 -12.68 54.57
C ALA A 622 32.60 -12.88 53.08
N GLY A 623 31.75 -13.65 52.40
CA GLY A 623 31.69 -13.75 50.96
C GLY A 623 30.39 -13.12 50.48
N ASP A 624 30.51 -12.11 49.63
CA ASP A 624 29.43 -11.54 48.83
C ASP A 624 28.52 -12.64 48.23
N LEU A 625 27.22 -12.32 48.18
CA LEU A 625 26.21 -12.93 47.31
C LEU A 625 26.21 -14.48 47.24
N THR A 626 25.30 -15.12 47.96
CA THR A 626 24.74 -16.37 47.47
C THR A 626 23.71 -16.04 46.38
N LEU A 627 24.17 -15.95 45.13
CA LEU A 627 23.32 -16.06 43.95
C LEU A 627 22.70 -17.46 43.93
N PHE A 628 21.37 -17.55 43.95
CA PHE A 628 20.62 -18.72 43.50
C PHE A 628 19.79 -18.34 42.29
#